data_AF-A0A831UK16-F1
#
_entry.id   AF-A0A831UK16-F1
#
_cell.length_a   1.000
_cell.length_b   1.000
_cell.length_c   1.000
_cell.angle_alpha   90.00
_cell.angle_beta   90.00
_cell.angle_gamma   90.00
#
_symmetry.space_group_name_H-M   'P 1'
#
loop_
_entity.id
_entity.type
_entity.pdbx_description
1 polymer ?
#
loop_
_entity_poly.entity_id
_entity_poly.type
_entity_poly.pdbx_seq_one_letter_code
_entity_poly.pdbx_strand_id
1 'polypeptide(L)'
;VHEFDGDKTPELVVAARDGVHIFSKEGGAYVEAAVLDVLPPLRPAHGEQQLLWPPEKRRIVFPARQMNCRVYLVGNEIGVLSWHDARGAQIVYELVRYAVDPGKNYALDAKAPEVECSAPLPPHIRPCRLDKNEQLDFAGGEWELAEAAVLPVPIFETYASLDGGRTSQTRRTRSFRPNCSFVDFDGDGDLDMVTEQTGLFEGGVRESINRFLTQRHVEHSVQVYRQDARGRFPRLPDVSGRFTIYLDAAPFHGSGFFHCYLAGELLNIAGDFDGDGYNDVLLRDRSDRLSVFLAAGRGFESVPAARLFVPHEARVGVADVNGDGLSDIVVRSFAERENGRAEISRVFLARAGEEP
;
A
#
# COMPACT_ATOMS: atom_id res chain seq x y z
N VAL A 1 2.84 -3.00 22.25
CA VAL A 1 1.87 -3.24 23.34
C VAL A 1 0.91 -4.27 22.79
N HIS A 2 0.73 -5.39 23.49
CA HIS A 2 -0.05 -6.53 23.02
C HIS A 2 -0.63 -7.26 24.22
N GLU A 3 -1.76 -7.92 24.05
CA GLU A 3 -2.45 -8.64 25.12
C GLU A 3 -2.24 -10.14 24.89
N PHE A 4 -1.37 -10.77 25.69
CA PHE A 4 -1.07 -12.20 25.54
C PHE A 4 -1.93 -13.10 26.43
N ASP A 5 -2.24 -12.66 27.65
CA ASP A 5 -2.85 -13.52 28.68
C ASP A 5 -4.36 -13.30 28.88
N GLY A 6 -4.92 -12.23 28.31
CA GLY A 6 -6.35 -11.93 28.33
C GLY A 6 -6.83 -11.30 29.64
N ASP A 7 -5.91 -10.81 30.48
CA ASP A 7 -6.21 -10.11 31.72
C ASP A 7 -6.67 -8.65 31.53
N LYS A 8 -6.64 -8.15 30.27
CA LYS A 8 -6.96 -6.79 29.82
C LYS A 8 -5.93 -5.73 30.22
N THR A 9 -4.75 -6.17 30.66
CA THR A 9 -3.58 -5.36 30.98
C THR A 9 -2.48 -5.74 29.99
N PRO A 10 -2.28 -4.94 28.93
CA PRO A 10 -1.42 -5.40 27.86
C PRO A 10 0.05 -5.39 28.24
N GLU A 11 0.79 -6.39 27.79
CA GLU A 11 2.24 -6.43 27.89
C GLU A 11 2.94 -5.45 26.93
N LEU A 12 4.12 -4.99 27.35
CA LEU A 12 5.05 -4.31 26.45
C LEU A 12 5.94 -5.34 25.77
N VAL A 13 6.05 -5.24 24.45
CA VAL A 13 6.94 -6.08 23.65
C VAL A 13 7.97 -5.21 22.98
N VAL A 14 9.24 -5.54 23.17
CA VAL A 14 10.38 -4.79 22.63
C VAL A 14 11.33 -5.76 21.96
N ALA A 15 11.55 -5.59 20.65
CA ALA A 15 12.60 -6.31 19.93
C ALA A 15 13.95 -5.64 20.18
N ALA A 16 14.88 -6.37 20.79
CA ALA A 16 16.25 -5.95 21.03
C ALA A 16 17.24 -6.82 20.22
N ARG A 17 18.53 -6.66 20.48
CA ARG A 17 19.58 -7.37 19.73
C ARG A 17 19.68 -8.85 20.11
N ASP A 18 19.32 -9.15 21.35
CA ASP A 18 19.44 -10.43 22.03
C ASP A 18 18.13 -11.22 22.09
N GLY A 19 17.01 -10.63 21.66
CA GLY A 19 15.74 -11.33 21.59
C GLY A 19 14.54 -10.39 21.55
N VAL A 20 13.36 -10.98 21.74
CA VAL A 20 12.11 -10.25 21.96
C VAL A 20 11.84 -10.24 23.47
N HIS A 21 11.83 -9.05 24.05
CA HIS A 21 11.60 -8.82 25.47
C HIS A 21 10.11 -8.59 25.71
N ILE A 22 9.56 -9.27 26.72
CA ILE A 22 8.19 -9.10 27.19
C ILE A 22 8.24 -8.51 28.58
N PHE A 23 7.49 -7.43 28.79
CA PHE A 23 7.31 -6.80 30.10
C PHE A 23 5.84 -6.89 30.52
N SER A 24 5.59 -7.46 31.70
CA SER A 24 4.27 -7.54 32.32
C SER A 24 4.13 -6.45 33.39
N LYS A 25 2.88 -6.13 33.76
CA LYS A 25 2.62 -5.07 34.75
C LYS A 25 2.56 -5.66 36.15
N GLU A 26 3.49 -5.26 37.00
CA GLU A 26 3.57 -5.65 38.41
C GLU A 26 3.63 -4.43 39.32
N GLY A 27 2.74 -4.34 40.32
CA GLY A 27 2.80 -3.27 41.32
C GLY A 27 2.71 -1.84 40.77
N GLY A 28 2.13 -1.66 39.58
CA GLY A 28 2.00 -0.36 38.91
C GLY A 28 3.14 0.01 37.96
N ALA A 29 4.17 -0.83 37.83
CA ALA A 29 5.27 -0.66 36.88
C ALA A 29 5.34 -1.85 35.90
N TYR A 30 5.99 -1.65 34.76
CA TYR A 30 6.32 -2.77 33.85
C TYR A 30 7.67 -3.35 34.24
N VAL A 31 7.71 -4.67 34.42
CA VAL A 31 8.91 -5.44 34.79
C VAL A 31 9.17 -6.47 33.69
N GLU A 32 10.44 -6.71 33.37
CA GLU A 32 10.83 -7.71 32.36
C GLU A 32 10.45 -9.10 32.84
N ALA A 33 9.55 -9.76 32.11
CA ALA A 33 9.03 -11.08 32.43
C ALA A 33 9.77 -12.19 31.67
N ALA A 34 10.13 -11.93 30.41
CA ALA A 34 10.81 -12.90 29.55
C ALA A 34 11.65 -12.26 28.46
N VAL A 35 12.69 -12.97 28.01
CA VAL A 35 13.47 -12.68 26.80
C VAL A 35 13.43 -13.91 25.90
N LEU A 36 12.85 -13.76 24.72
CA LEU A 36 12.60 -14.86 23.80
C LEU A 36 13.62 -14.84 22.66
N ASP A 37 14.36 -15.93 22.51
CA ASP A 37 15.32 -16.14 21.42
C ASP A 37 14.59 -16.62 20.15
N VAL A 38 13.85 -15.70 19.53
CA VAL A 38 13.02 -15.94 18.32
C VAL A 38 13.58 -15.26 17.08
N LEU A 39 14.67 -14.51 17.22
CA LEU A 39 15.23 -13.72 16.13
C LEU A 39 16.08 -14.61 15.19
N PRO A 40 16.05 -14.39 13.87
CA PRO A 40 16.81 -15.21 12.95
C PRO A 40 18.32 -14.94 13.09
N PRO A 41 19.18 -15.90 12.72
CA PRO A 41 20.62 -15.72 12.83
C PRO A 41 21.11 -14.58 11.93
N LEU A 42 22.16 -13.88 12.38
CA LEU A 42 22.88 -12.88 11.57
C LEU A 42 23.43 -13.51 10.29
N ARG A 43 23.10 -12.92 9.13
CA ARG A 43 23.58 -13.35 7.81
C ARG A 43 24.54 -12.30 7.21
N PRO A 44 25.50 -12.71 6.36
CA PRO A 44 26.32 -11.74 5.62
C PRO A 44 25.43 -10.85 4.76
N ALA A 45 25.58 -9.53 4.89
CA ALA A 45 24.91 -8.57 4.03
C ALA A 45 25.48 -8.70 2.61
N HIS A 46 24.59 -8.78 1.61
CA HIS A 46 24.99 -8.62 0.22
C HIS A 46 25.22 -7.13 -0.02
N GLY A 47 26.48 -6.73 -0.14
CA GLY A 47 26.85 -5.38 -0.55
C GLY A 47 26.61 -5.18 -2.05
N GLU A 48 26.42 -3.94 -2.48
CA GLU A 48 26.44 -3.59 -3.90
C GLU A 48 27.70 -4.17 -4.56
N GLN A 49 27.55 -4.75 -5.76
CA GLN A 49 28.70 -5.19 -6.55
C GLN A 49 29.62 -3.98 -6.76
N GLN A 50 30.80 -4.01 -6.13
CA GLN A 50 31.78 -2.96 -6.34
C GLN A 50 32.28 -3.01 -7.78
N LEU A 51 32.23 -1.86 -8.44
CA LEU A 51 32.98 -1.63 -9.67
C LEU A 51 34.47 -1.81 -9.35
N LEU A 52 35.08 -2.86 -9.92
CA LEU A 52 36.50 -3.18 -9.77
C LEU A 52 37.43 -2.20 -10.51
N TRP A 53 36.87 -1.10 -11.04
CA TRP A 53 37.56 -0.09 -11.83
C TRP A 53 37.19 1.33 -11.38
N PRO A 54 38.15 2.27 -11.30
CA PRO A 54 39.58 2.10 -11.53
C PRO A 54 40.28 1.30 -10.40
N PRO A 55 41.47 0.72 -10.65
CA PRO A 55 42.16 -0.14 -9.69
C PRO A 55 42.37 0.50 -8.31
N GLU A 56 42.59 1.82 -8.24
CA GLU A 56 42.71 2.55 -6.96
C GLU A 56 41.44 2.54 -6.08
N LYS A 57 40.27 2.16 -6.62
CA LYS A 57 39.03 2.01 -5.86
C LYS A 57 38.75 0.58 -5.41
N ARG A 58 39.59 -0.41 -5.76
CA ARG A 58 39.44 -1.80 -5.31
C ARG A 58 39.64 -1.88 -3.80
N ARG A 59 38.57 -2.20 -3.08
CA ARG A 59 38.61 -2.47 -1.64
C ARG A 59 38.16 -3.90 -1.38
N ILE A 60 38.89 -4.63 -0.56
CA ILE A 60 38.37 -5.87 0.02
C ILE A 60 37.40 -5.45 1.12
N VAL A 61 36.10 -5.57 0.87
CA VAL A 61 35.07 -5.29 1.87
C VAL A 61 34.69 -6.61 2.52
N PHE A 62 34.90 -6.71 3.83
CA PHE A 62 34.27 -7.76 4.61
C PHE A 62 32.78 -7.43 4.71
N PRO A 63 31.88 -8.34 4.31
CA PRO A 63 30.46 -8.05 4.37
C PRO A 63 30.08 -7.82 5.83
N ALA A 64 29.43 -6.69 6.10
CA ALA A 64 28.76 -6.49 7.38
C ALA A 64 27.77 -7.64 7.59
N ARG A 65 27.51 -8.04 8.84
CA ARG A 65 26.43 -8.98 9.13
C ARG A 65 25.16 -8.19 9.40
N GLN A 66 24.06 -8.62 8.82
CA GLN A 66 22.75 -8.02 9.02
C GLN A 66 21.73 -9.08 9.43
N MET A 67 20.71 -8.63 10.14
CA MET A 67 19.52 -9.38 10.49
C MET A 67 18.34 -8.53 10.04
N ASN A 68 17.58 -9.04 9.08
CA ASN A 68 16.42 -8.37 8.55
C ASN A 68 15.21 -9.25 8.85
N CYS A 69 14.35 -8.77 9.74
CA CYS A 69 13.10 -9.42 10.06
C CYS A 69 12.04 -8.40 10.46
N ARG A 70 10.79 -8.81 10.38
CA ARG A 70 9.65 -8.15 11.00
C ARG A 70 9.06 -9.08 12.04
N VAL A 71 8.77 -8.53 13.20
CA VAL A 71 8.09 -9.25 14.28
C VAL A 71 6.65 -8.75 14.33
N TYR A 72 5.71 -9.68 14.41
CA TYR A 72 4.30 -9.38 14.58
C TYR A 72 3.70 -10.30 15.64
N LEU A 73 2.59 -9.86 16.23
CA LEU A 73 1.97 -10.48 17.39
C LEU A 73 0.52 -10.79 17.04
N VAL A 74 0.09 -12.04 17.21
CA VAL A 74 -1.27 -12.49 16.90
C VAL A 74 -1.72 -13.46 17.98
N GLY A 75 -2.76 -13.10 18.73
CA GLY A 75 -3.20 -13.92 19.88
C GLY A 75 -2.05 -14.15 20.85
N ASN A 76 -1.76 -15.42 21.17
CA ASN A 76 -0.62 -15.81 21.99
C ASN A 76 0.62 -16.21 21.17
N GLU A 77 0.73 -15.78 19.91
CA GLU A 77 1.83 -16.13 19.03
C GLU A 77 2.70 -14.92 18.66
N ILE A 78 3.99 -15.20 18.48
CA ILE A 78 4.97 -14.28 17.90
C ILE A 78 5.37 -14.83 16.54
N GLY A 79 5.06 -14.07 15.49
CA GLY A 79 5.51 -14.35 14.14
C GLY A 79 6.76 -13.55 13.80
N VAL A 80 7.78 -14.24 13.28
CA VAL A 80 9.04 -13.65 12.84
C VAL A 80 9.21 -13.91 11.35
N LEU A 81 8.97 -12.85 10.57
CA LEU A 81 9.11 -12.87 9.12
C LEU A 81 10.51 -12.40 8.73
N SER A 82 11.28 -13.28 8.13
CA SER A 82 12.62 -12.99 7.58
C SER A 82 12.66 -13.26 6.09
N TRP A 83 13.71 -12.81 5.41
CA TRP A 83 13.88 -13.07 3.99
C TRP A 83 15.35 -13.16 3.60
N HIS A 84 15.59 -13.82 2.48
CA HIS A 84 16.92 -13.99 1.93
C HIS A 84 16.88 -14.13 0.41
N ASP A 85 18.00 -13.77 -0.21
CA ASP A 85 18.17 -13.91 -1.65
C ASP A 85 18.22 -15.39 -2.04
N ALA A 86 17.49 -15.71 -3.10
CA ALA A 86 17.49 -16.98 -3.80
C ALA A 86 18.22 -16.84 -5.14
N ARG A 87 18.30 -17.94 -5.91
CA ARG A 87 18.93 -17.91 -7.23
C ARG A 87 18.16 -16.97 -8.17
N GLY A 88 18.88 -16.27 -9.04
CA GLY A 88 18.26 -15.46 -10.11
C GLY A 88 17.65 -14.13 -9.64
N ALA A 89 18.20 -13.50 -8.59
CA ALA A 89 17.70 -12.23 -8.03
C ALA A 89 16.25 -12.32 -7.49
N GLN A 90 15.85 -13.49 -7.04
CA GLN A 90 14.57 -13.73 -6.37
C GLN A 90 14.75 -13.68 -4.86
N ILE A 91 13.66 -13.51 -4.13
CA ILE A 91 13.62 -13.46 -2.66
C ILE A 91 12.75 -14.61 -2.16
N VAL A 92 13.20 -15.31 -1.12
CA VAL A 92 12.37 -16.24 -0.35
C VAL A 92 12.08 -15.63 1.01
N TYR A 93 10.80 -15.62 1.36
CA TYR A 93 10.31 -15.20 2.66
C TYR A 93 10.10 -16.44 3.53
N GLU A 94 10.55 -16.34 4.78
CA GLU A 94 10.45 -17.41 5.77
C GLU A 94 9.78 -16.80 7.00
N LEU A 95 8.65 -17.40 7.36
CA LEU A 95 7.89 -17.03 8.52
C LEU A 95 7.94 -18.14 9.55
N VAL A 96 8.40 -17.79 10.75
CA VAL A 96 8.44 -18.68 11.89
C VAL A 96 7.46 -18.19 12.94
N ARG A 97 6.50 -19.02 13.33
CA ARG A 97 5.52 -18.72 14.39
C ARG A 97 5.88 -19.47 15.66
N TYR A 98 5.94 -18.73 16.76
CA TYR A 98 6.25 -19.22 18.09
C TYR A 98 5.04 -19.03 19.00
N ALA A 99 4.50 -20.12 19.54
CA ALA A 99 3.47 -20.04 20.56
C ALA A 99 4.09 -19.64 21.91
N VAL A 100 3.47 -18.69 22.58
CA VAL A 100 3.86 -18.19 23.89
C VAL A 100 2.85 -18.69 24.92
N ASP A 101 3.35 -19.15 26.07
CA ASP A 101 2.53 -19.58 27.21
C ASP A 101 2.64 -18.54 28.34
N PRO A 102 1.67 -17.62 28.48
CA PRO A 102 1.70 -16.61 29.53
C PRO A 102 1.67 -17.22 30.93
N GLY A 103 1.03 -18.39 31.10
CA GLY A 103 0.99 -19.12 32.36
C GLY A 103 2.33 -19.71 32.80
N LYS A 104 3.36 -19.69 31.93
CA LYS A 104 4.72 -20.14 32.21
C LYS A 104 5.74 -19.02 32.02
N ASN A 105 5.45 -17.83 32.55
CA ASN A 105 6.29 -16.64 32.40
C ASN A 105 6.62 -16.36 30.92
N TYR A 106 5.60 -16.44 30.06
CA TYR A 106 5.73 -16.24 28.61
C TYR A 106 6.78 -17.13 27.94
N ALA A 107 7.07 -18.31 28.50
CA ALA A 107 7.95 -19.27 27.86
C ALA A 107 7.40 -19.70 26.50
N LEU A 108 8.30 -19.97 25.55
CA LEU A 108 7.92 -20.58 24.28
C LEU A 108 7.35 -21.98 24.53
N ASP A 109 6.29 -22.34 23.79
CA ASP A 109 5.80 -23.71 23.77
C ASP A 109 6.95 -24.66 23.37
N ALA A 110 7.00 -25.83 24.00
CA ALA A 110 7.99 -26.86 23.71
C ALA A 110 7.79 -27.51 22.33
N LYS A 111 6.64 -27.28 21.68
CA LYS A 111 6.42 -27.68 20.29
C LYS A 111 7.37 -26.92 19.36
N ALA A 112 7.93 -27.63 18.37
CA ALA A 112 8.75 -26.98 17.34
C ALA A 112 7.94 -25.85 16.68
N PRO A 113 8.56 -24.68 16.41
CA PRO A 113 7.86 -23.56 15.82
C PRO A 113 7.33 -23.93 14.44
N GLU A 114 6.19 -23.36 14.08
CA GLU A 114 5.64 -23.55 12.75
C GLU A 114 6.40 -22.69 11.75
N VAL A 115 6.89 -23.31 10.68
CA VAL A 115 7.68 -22.64 9.65
C VAL A 115 6.95 -22.69 8.33
N GLU A 116 6.71 -21.52 7.75
CA GLU A 116 6.12 -21.33 6.43
C GLU A 116 7.11 -20.60 5.51
N CYS A 117 7.39 -21.19 4.36
CA CYS A 117 8.28 -20.60 3.36
C CYS A 117 7.52 -20.27 2.08
N SER A 118 7.78 -19.10 1.52
CA SER A 118 7.28 -18.73 0.20
C SER A 118 8.00 -19.51 -0.90
N ALA A 119 7.38 -19.60 -2.08
CA ALA A 119 8.14 -19.85 -3.29
C ALA A 119 9.14 -18.69 -3.55
N PRO A 120 10.18 -18.87 -4.38
CA PRO A 120 11.03 -17.75 -4.81
C PRO A 120 10.21 -16.70 -5.58
N LEU A 121 10.18 -15.48 -5.06
CA LEU A 121 9.39 -14.37 -5.60
C LEU A 121 10.28 -13.28 -6.21
N PRO A 122 9.82 -12.57 -7.24
CA PRO A 122 10.48 -11.36 -7.73
C PRO A 122 10.64 -10.29 -6.64
N PRO A 123 11.68 -9.42 -6.74
CA PRO A 123 11.99 -8.44 -5.71
C PRO A 123 10.96 -7.30 -5.59
N HIS A 124 10.12 -7.10 -6.61
CA HIS A 124 9.03 -6.12 -6.58
C HIS A 124 7.79 -6.63 -5.81
N ILE A 125 7.74 -7.91 -5.45
CA ILE A 125 6.66 -8.52 -4.65
C ILE A 125 7.05 -8.53 -3.17
N ARG A 126 6.09 -8.14 -2.32
CA ARG A 126 6.29 -8.03 -0.87
C ARG A 126 5.17 -8.76 -0.11
N PRO A 127 5.47 -9.28 1.10
CA PRO A 127 4.47 -9.80 2.00
C PRO A 127 3.47 -8.71 2.37
N CYS A 128 2.19 -9.08 2.35
CA CYS A 128 1.09 -8.24 2.77
C CYS A 128 -0.01 -9.12 3.37
N ARG A 129 -1.13 -8.50 3.74
CA ARG A 129 -2.35 -9.21 4.11
C ARG A 129 -3.41 -8.81 3.10
N LEU A 130 -3.82 -9.75 2.26
CA LEU A 130 -4.88 -9.54 1.27
C LEU A 130 -6.21 -10.12 1.73
N ASP A 131 -6.21 -11.01 2.71
CA ASP A 131 -7.44 -11.52 3.30
C ASP A 131 -7.28 -11.77 4.81
N LYS A 132 -8.32 -12.33 5.42
CA LYS A 132 -8.33 -12.63 6.87
C LYS A 132 -7.57 -13.90 7.24
N ASN A 133 -7.14 -14.71 6.29
CA ASN A 133 -6.49 -15.98 6.55
C ASN A 133 -5.13 -15.78 7.25
N GLU A 134 -4.57 -16.86 7.79
CA GLU A 134 -3.27 -16.83 8.47
C GLU A 134 -2.10 -17.15 7.52
N GLN A 135 -2.37 -17.48 6.27
CA GLN A 135 -1.38 -17.78 5.24
C GLN A 135 -0.63 -16.51 4.81
N LEU A 136 0.61 -16.68 4.34
CA LEU A 136 1.35 -15.58 3.74
C LEU A 136 0.77 -15.18 2.38
N ASP A 137 0.29 -13.95 2.30
CA ASP A 137 -0.05 -13.29 1.04
C ASP A 137 1.08 -12.42 0.53
N PHE A 138 1.06 -12.19 -0.78
CA PHE A 138 2.05 -11.39 -1.46
C PHE A 138 1.42 -10.51 -2.51
N ALA A 139 1.85 -9.26 -2.56
CA ALA A 139 1.43 -8.31 -3.58
C ALA A 139 2.58 -7.38 -3.97
N GLY A 140 2.46 -6.80 -5.15
CA GLY A 140 3.42 -5.84 -5.63
C GLY A 140 3.12 -5.39 -7.04
N GLY A 141 4.05 -4.67 -7.62
CA GLY A 141 3.95 -4.30 -9.01
C GLY A 141 5.25 -3.76 -9.55
N GLU A 142 5.39 -3.87 -10.85
CA GLU A 142 6.51 -3.29 -11.57
C GLU A 142 6.03 -2.50 -12.77
N TRP A 143 6.86 -1.52 -13.13
CA TRP A 143 6.60 -0.62 -14.23
C TRP A 143 7.68 -0.78 -15.27
N GLU A 144 7.28 -0.85 -16.53
CA GLU A 144 8.17 -0.87 -17.69
C GLU A 144 7.66 0.07 -18.79
N LEU A 145 8.56 0.45 -19.70
CA LEU A 145 8.20 1.10 -20.94
C LEU A 145 8.10 0.03 -22.04
N ALA A 146 7.01 0.03 -22.79
CA ALA A 146 6.84 -0.84 -23.93
C ALA A 146 7.92 -0.55 -24.99
N GLU A 147 8.92 -1.43 -25.12
CA GLU A 147 10.07 -1.23 -26.02
C GLU A 147 9.72 -1.43 -27.51
N ALA A 148 8.66 -2.18 -27.81
CA ALA A 148 8.27 -2.53 -29.19
C ALA A 148 7.40 -1.48 -29.90
N ALA A 149 7.09 -0.35 -29.26
CA ALA A 149 6.21 0.68 -29.79
C ALA A 149 6.98 1.92 -30.27
N VAL A 150 6.48 2.58 -31.33
CA VAL A 150 7.03 3.85 -31.85
C VAL A 150 7.03 4.96 -30.78
N LEU A 151 6.09 4.88 -29.83
CA LEU A 151 6.00 5.73 -28.66
C LEU A 151 6.13 4.82 -27.42
N PRO A 152 7.09 5.07 -26.51
CA PRO A 152 7.23 4.27 -25.29
C PRO A 152 6.01 4.48 -24.41
N VAL A 153 5.21 3.42 -24.25
CA VAL A 153 3.98 3.44 -23.43
C VAL A 153 4.31 2.85 -22.06
N PRO A 154 3.96 3.52 -20.96
CA PRO A 154 4.10 2.98 -19.62
C PRO A 154 3.14 1.80 -19.42
N ILE A 155 3.67 0.67 -18.99
CA ILE A 155 2.89 -0.51 -18.60
C ILE A 155 3.21 -0.80 -17.15
N PHE A 156 2.16 -0.86 -16.32
CA PHE A 156 2.26 -1.31 -14.95
C PHE A 156 1.67 -2.72 -14.84
N GLU A 157 2.42 -3.65 -14.25
CA GLU A 157 1.95 -4.99 -13.93
C GLU A 157 1.74 -5.11 -12.42
N THR A 158 0.48 -5.28 -12.02
CA THR A 158 0.09 -5.56 -10.63
C THR A 158 0.11 -7.06 -10.40
N TYR A 159 0.68 -7.50 -9.28
CA TYR A 159 0.78 -8.90 -8.86
C TYR A 159 0.06 -9.13 -7.54
N ALA A 160 -0.62 -10.26 -7.43
CA ALA A 160 -1.16 -10.78 -6.17
C ALA A 160 -1.01 -12.31 -6.09
N SER A 161 -0.72 -12.82 -4.90
CA SER A 161 -0.70 -14.24 -4.55
C SER A 161 -1.29 -14.40 -3.16
N LEU A 162 -2.25 -15.31 -3.03
CA LEU A 162 -2.96 -15.63 -1.79
C LEU A 162 -2.72 -17.08 -1.34
N ASP A 163 -1.63 -17.69 -1.82
CA ASP A 163 -1.34 -19.11 -1.58
C ASP A 163 0.11 -19.38 -1.17
N GLY A 164 0.74 -18.42 -0.50
CA GLY A 164 2.15 -18.52 -0.09
C GLY A 164 3.13 -18.24 -1.23
N GLY A 165 2.72 -17.52 -2.26
CA GLY A 165 3.57 -17.22 -3.43
C GLY A 165 3.62 -18.34 -4.47
N ARG A 166 2.79 -19.40 -4.36
CA ARG A 166 2.85 -20.56 -5.25
C ARG A 166 2.22 -20.26 -6.62
N THR A 167 1.13 -19.52 -6.63
CA THR A 167 0.49 -19.00 -7.83
C THR A 167 0.35 -17.49 -7.73
N SER A 168 0.44 -16.82 -8.88
CA SER A 168 0.24 -15.37 -8.97
C SER A 168 -0.80 -15.03 -10.02
N GLN A 169 -1.63 -14.06 -9.68
CA GLN A 169 -2.54 -13.39 -10.59
C GLN A 169 -1.92 -12.04 -10.94
N THR A 170 -1.82 -11.76 -12.24
CA THR A 170 -1.27 -10.50 -12.72
C THR A 170 -2.26 -9.73 -13.57
N ARG A 171 -2.14 -8.40 -13.53
CA ARG A 171 -2.92 -7.47 -14.34
C ARG A 171 -2.01 -6.40 -14.90
N ARG A 172 -1.96 -6.30 -16.23
CA ARG A 172 -1.19 -5.28 -16.94
C ARG A 172 -2.12 -4.17 -17.40
N THR A 173 -1.81 -2.94 -17.00
CA THR A 173 -2.53 -1.74 -17.47
C THR A 173 -1.55 -0.72 -18.03
N ARG A 174 -2.05 0.16 -18.89
CA ARG A 174 -1.27 1.33 -19.34
C ARG A 174 -1.31 2.37 -18.23
N SER A 175 -0.33 2.36 -17.35
CA SER A 175 -0.27 3.22 -16.18
C SER A 175 1.16 3.47 -15.76
N PHE A 176 1.39 4.56 -15.05
CA PHE A 176 2.70 4.91 -14.52
C PHE A 176 2.89 4.23 -13.16
N ARG A 177 2.02 4.55 -12.21
CA ARG A 177 1.97 3.95 -10.89
C ARG A 177 0.58 4.19 -10.29
N PRO A 178 -0.16 3.15 -9.90
CA PRO A 178 -1.42 3.35 -9.19
C PRO A 178 -1.15 3.90 -7.79
N ASN A 179 -2.05 4.74 -7.27
CA ASN A 179 -1.99 5.22 -5.89
C ASN A 179 -2.29 4.08 -4.91
N CYS A 180 -3.32 3.31 -5.25
CA CYS A 180 -3.85 2.21 -4.47
C CYS A 180 -3.95 1.00 -5.38
N SER A 181 -3.30 -0.10 -5.03
CA SER A 181 -3.42 -1.37 -5.78
C SER A 181 -4.35 -2.36 -5.10
N PHE A 182 -4.54 -2.24 -3.77
CA PHE A 182 -5.38 -3.14 -2.98
C PHE A 182 -6.14 -2.36 -1.93
N VAL A 183 -7.45 -2.61 -1.83
CA VAL A 183 -8.36 -1.98 -0.86
C VAL A 183 -9.57 -2.88 -0.66
N ASP A 184 -10.14 -2.93 0.55
CA ASP A 184 -11.42 -3.61 0.81
C ASP A 184 -12.56 -2.79 0.20
N PHE A 185 -12.91 -3.02 -1.07
CA PHE A 185 -13.80 -2.11 -1.80
C PHE A 185 -15.27 -2.30 -1.41
N ASP A 186 -15.70 -3.50 -1.01
CA ASP A 186 -17.09 -3.77 -0.63
C ASP A 186 -17.31 -4.10 0.86
N GLY A 187 -16.30 -3.81 1.69
CA GLY A 187 -16.40 -3.90 3.15
C GLY A 187 -16.51 -5.34 3.65
N ASP A 188 -16.17 -6.33 2.82
CA ASP A 188 -16.20 -7.73 3.20
C ASP A 188 -14.97 -8.12 4.05
N GLY A 189 -13.98 -7.23 4.15
CA GLY A 189 -12.76 -7.35 4.94
C GLY A 189 -11.62 -8.10 4.26
N ASP A 190 -11.81 -8.54 3.02
CA ASP A 190 -10.76 -9.02 2.13
C ASP A 190 -10.38 -7.87 1.18
N LEU A 191 -9.10 -7.75 0.83
CA LEU A 191 -8.63 -6.67 -0.05
C LEU A 191 -8.88 -7.02 -1.52
N ASP A 192 -9.54 -6.11 -2.22
CA ASP A 192 -9.80 -6.15 -3.64
C ASP A 192 -8.69 -5.51 -4.45
N MET A 193 -8.47 -6.01 -5.66
CA MET A 193 -7.46 -5.47 -6.55
C MET A 193 -8.00 -4.25 -7.30
N VAL A 194 -7.27 -3.15 -7.23
CA VAL A 194 -7.54 -1.94 -8.01
C VAL A 194 -6.43 -1.74 -9.04
N THR A 195 -6.83 -1.47 -10.27
CA THR A 195 -5.91 -1.05 -11.32
C THR A 195 -6.37 0.26 -11.95
N GLU A 196 -5.39 1.05 -12.37
CA GLU A 196 -5.59 2.35 -12.99
C GLU A 196 -5.10 2.31 -14.43
N GLN A 197 -5.71 3.10 -15.32
CA GLN A 197 -5.28 3.22 -16.70
C GLN A 197 -5.32 4.68 -17.18
N THR A 198 -4.21 5.13 -17.76
CA THR A 198 -4.11 6.45 -18.38
C THR A 198 -4.66 6.47 -19.80
N GLY A 199 -5.47 7.48 -20.12
CA GLY A 199 -6.00 7.78 -21.44
C GLY A 199 -5.02 8.51 -22.37
N LEU A 200 -3.83 8.89 -21.88
CA LEU A 200 -2.80 9.59 -22.67
C LEU A 200 -2.41 8.82 -23.95
N PHE A 201 -2.41 7.49 -23.84
CA PHE A 201 -1.97 6.56 -24.89
C PHE A 201 -3.13 5.81 -25.56
N GLU A 202 -4.36 6.32 -25.46
CA GLU A 202 -5.50 5.73 -26.17
C GLU A 202 -5.50 6.10 -27.66
N GLY A 203 -5.80 5.15 -28.55
CA GLY A 203 -5.74 5.37 -29.99
C GLY A 203 -4.32 5.23 -30.56
N GLY A 204 -4.02 5.99 -31.61
CA GLY A 204 -2.75 5.90 -32.34
C GLY A 204 -1.70 6.91 -31.87
N VAL A 205 -0.49 6.79 -32.43
CA VAL A 205 0.67 7.65 -32.12
C VAL A 205 0.33 9.14 -32.35
N ARG A 206 -0.40 9.46 -33.43
CA ARG A 206 -0.79 10.84 -33.73
C ARG A 206 -1.71 11.41 -32.65
N GLU A 207 -2.69 10.62 -32.22
CA GLU A 207 -3.64 10.99 -31.17
C GLU A 207 -2.92 11.19 -29.84
N SER A 208 -2.00 10.29 -29.48
CA SER A 208 -1.14 10.45 -28.29
C SER A 208 -0.31 11.73 -28.34
N ILE A 209 0.41 11.98 -29.44
CA ILE A 209 1.20 13.20 -29.59
C ILE A 209 0.31 14.45 -29.46
N ASN A 210 -0.87 14.44 -30.10
CA ASN A 210 -1.81 15.55 -29.99
C ASN A 210 -2.26 15.78 -28.54
N ARG A 211 -2.53 14.72 -27.76
CA ARG A 211 -2.84 14.84 -26.33
C ARG A 211 -1.69 15.46 -25.56
N PHE A 212 -0.47 14.99 -25.77
CA PHE A 212 0.70 15.49 -25.06
C PHE A 212 1.02 16.96 -25.36
N LEU A 213 0.81 17.40 -26.60
CA LEU A 213 1.17 18.75 -27.04
C LEU A 213 0.07 19.79 -26.83
N THR A 214 -1.20 19.40 -26.86
CA THR A 214 -2.31 20.37 -26.92
C THR A 214 -3.38 20.19 -25.84
N GLN A 215 -3.63 18.96 -25.39
CA GLN A 215 -4.77 18.69 -24.50
C GLN A 215 -4.42 19.05 -23.06
N ARG A 216 -5.39 19.66 -22.38
CA ARG A 216 -5.33 20.00 -20.95
C ARG A 216 -6.26 19.14 -20.12
N HIS A 217 -6.57 17.95 -20.61
CA HIS A 217 -7.30 16.96 -19.86
C HIS A 217 -6.83 15.56 -20.24
N VAL A 218 -7.00 14.62 -19.32
CA VAL A 218 -6.71 13.21 -19.47
C VAL A 218 -7.89 12.42 -18.95
N GLU A 219 -8.37 11.48 -19.76
CA GLU A 219 -9.27 10.44 -19.28
C GLU A 219 -8.46 9.44 -18.46
N HIS A 220 -8.94 9.12 -17.27
CA HIS A 220 -8.30 8.20 -16.35
C HIS A 220 -9.32 7.16 -15.90
N SER A 221 -9.01 5.88 -16.09
CA SER A 221 -9.91 4.80 -15.75
C SER A 221 -9.46 4.08 -14.49
N VAL A 222 -10.42 3.69 -13.66
CA VAL A 222 -10.23 2.86 -12.48
C VAL A 222 -11.03 1.57 -12.66
N GLN A 223 -10.43 0.46 -12.28
CA GLN A 223 -11.01 -0.88 -12.40
C GLN A 223 -10.79 -1.64 -11.10
N VAL A 224 -11.87 -2.15 -10.52
CA VAL A 224 -11.86 -2.93 -9.29
C VAL A 224 -12.21 -4.38 -9.63
N TYR A 225 -11.41 -5.31 -9.11
CA TYR A 225 -11.62 -6.74 -9.20
C TYR A 225 -11.82 -7.27 -7.79
N ARG A 226 -13.05 -7.64 -7.46
CA ARG A 226 -13.37 -8.07 -6.11
C ARG A 226 -12.86 -9.47 -5.84
N GLN A 227 -12.32 -9.67 -4.66
CA GLN A 227 -11.83 -10.96 -4.25
C GLN A 227 -13.01 -11.93 -4.07
N ASP A 228 -12.90 -13.14 -4.63
CA ASP A 228 -13.88 -14.19 -4.35
C ASP A 228 -13.51 -14.92 -3.05
N ALA A 229 -14.47 -15.64 -2.45
CA ALA A 229 -14.27 -16.43 -1.24
C ALA A 229 -13.20 -17.54 -1.33
N ARG A 230 -12.51 -17.69 -2.47
CA ARG A 230 -11.38 -18.59 -2.67
C ARG A 230 -10.06 -17.85 -2.86
N GLY A 231 -10.02 -16.54 -2.60
CA GLY A 231 -8.83 -15.71 -2.76
C GLY A 231 -8.46 -15.43 -4.22
N ARG A 232 -9.44 -15.34 -5.13
CA ARG A 232 -9.19 -15.11 -6.56
C ARG A 232 -9.80 -13.81 -7.05
N PHE A 233 -9.14 -13.20 -8.04
CA PHE A 233 -9.62 -11.98 -8.68
C PHE A 233 -10.22 -12.32 -10.06
N PRO A 234 -11.41 -11.80 -10.39
CA PRO A 234 -12.06 -12.08 -11.66
C PRO A 234 -11.25 -11.54 -12.84
N ARG A 235 -11.43 -12.15 -14.01
CA ARG A 235 -10.72 -11.77 -15.26
C ARG A 235 -11.13 -10.40 -15.77
N LEU A 236 -12.38 -10.01 -15.55
CA LEU A 236 -12.94 -8.71 -15.91
C LEU A 236 -13.23 -7.95 -14.62
N PRO A 237 -13.16 -6.61 -14.63
CA PRO A 237 -13.49 -5.83 -13.45
C PRO A 237 -14.97 -5.93 -13.11
N ASP A 238 -15.28 -5.98 -11.82
CA ASP A 238 -16.65 -5.94 -11.30
C ASP A 238 -17.19 -4.52 -11.32
N VAL A 239 -16.32 -3.55 -11.01
CA VAL A 239 -16.62 -2.12 -10.97
C VAL A 239 -15.61 -1.39 -11.83
N SER A 240 -16.09 -0.45 -12.65
CA SER A 240 -15.21 0.41 -13.44
C SER A 240 -15.72 1.83 -13.53
N GLY A 241 -14.80 2.78 -13.46
CA GLY A 241 -15.05 4.21 -13.61
C GLY A 241 -14.10 4.84 -14.61
N ARG A 242 -14.55 5.91 -15.27
CA ARG A 242 -13.69 6.76 -16.09
C ARG A 242 -13.93 8.21 -15.67
N PHE A 243 -12.82 8.91 -15.42
CA PHE A 243 -12.81 10.25 -14.87
C PHE A 243 -11.96 11.17 -15.73
N THR A 244 -12.41 12.41 -15.90
CA THR A 244 -11.63 13.44 -16.59
C THR A 244 -10.80 14.22 -15.58
N ILE A 245 -9.48 14.17 -15.71
CA ILE A 245 -8.54 15.02 -14.95
C ILE A 245 -8.16 16.20 -15.83
N TYR A 246 -8.43 17.41 -15.37
CA TYR A 246 -8.12 18.65 -16.06
C TYR A 246 -6.75 19.16 -15.59
N LEU A 247 -5.80 19.16 -16.51
CA LEU A 247 -4.43 19.59 -16.29
C LEU A 247 -4.31 21.13 -16.41
N ASP A 248 -3.41 21.73 -15.64
CA ASP A 248 -3.16 23.19 -15.73
C ASP A 248 -2.53 23.60 -17.07
N ALA A 249 -1.77 22.68 -17.68
CA ALA A 249 -1.09 22.86 -18.95
C ALA A 249 -1.04 21.52 -19.71
N ALA A 250 -0.72 21.56 -21.00
CA ALA A 250 -0.51 20.35 -21.77
C ALA A 250 0.68 19.54 -21.21
N PRO A 251 0.62 18.18 -21.24
CA PRO A 251 1.64 17.31 -20.66
C PRO A 251 3.09 17.65 -21.01
N PHE A 252 3.36 18.11 -22.25
CA PHE A 252 4.70 18.49 -22.69
C PHE A 252 5.34 19.61 -21.86
N HIS A 253 4.54 20.45 -21.19
CA HIS A 253 5.06 21.50 -20.31
C HIS A 253 5.61 20.98 -18.98
N GLY A 254 5.31 19.72 -18.60
CA GLY A 254 5.79 19.15 -17.34
C GLY A 254 5.36 19.95 -16.11
N SER A 255 4.07 20.33 -16.03
CA SER A 255 3.57 21.08 -14.87
C SER A 255 3.67 20.26 -13.59
N GLY A 256 3.75 20.93 -12.43
CA GLY A 256 3.75 20.26 -11.13
C GLY A 256 2.53 19.33 -10.95
N PHE A 257 1.35 19.79 -11.37
CA PHE A 257 0.14 18.97 -11.33
C PHE A 257 0.23 17.73 -12.26
N PHE A 258 0.85 17.85 -13.43
CA PHE A 258 1.10 16.69 -14.30
C PHE A 258 2.09 15.71 -13.65
N HIS A 259 3.11 16.20 -12.93
CA HIS A 259 4.00 15.32 -12.17
C HIS A 259 3.26 14.57 -11.05
N CYS A 260 2.34 15.23 -10.33
CA CYS A 260 1.46 14.54 -9.36
C CYS A 260 0.59 13.48 -10.04
N TYR A 261 0.07 13.74 -11.25
CA TYR A 261 -0.64 12.73 -12.04
C TYR A 261 0.24 11.50 -12.35
N LEU A 262 1.46 11.72 -12.86
CA LEU A 262 2.40 10.64 -13.18
C LEU A 262 2.83 9.85 -11.94
N ALA A 263 2.84 10.50 -10.77
CA ALA A 263 3.18 9.88 -9.48
C ALA A 263 2.01 9.12 -8.84
N GLY A 264 0.81 9.17 -9.43
CA GLY A 264 -0.39 8.54 -8.86
C GLY A 264 -0.97 9.31 -7.67
N GLU A 265 -0.64 10.58 -7.46
CA GLU A 265 -1.01 11.30 -6.22
C GLU A 265 -2.44 11.91 -6.25
N LEU A 266 -3.21 11.68 -7.31
CA LEU A 266 -4.48 12.39 -7.53
C LEU A 266 -5.72 11.61 -7.11
N LEU A 267 -5.63 10.30 -6.87
CA LEU A 267 -6.80 9.45 -6.67
C LEU A 267 -6.71 8.69 -5.35
N ASN A 268 -7.76 8.69 -4.55
CA ASN A 268 -7.94 7.79 -3.41
C ASN A 268 -9.26 7.03 -3.58
N ILE A 269 -9.25 5.72 -3.33
CA ILE A 269 -10.41 4.82 -3.46
C ILE A 269 -10.59 3.96 -2.21
N ALA A 270 -10.29 4.51 -1.04
CA ALA A 270 -10.32 3.80 0.25
C ALA A 270 -11.23 4.47 1.28
N GLY A 271 -12.10 5.36 0.84
CA GLY A 271 -13.09 5.99 1.72
C GLY A 271 -14.50 5.69 1.26
N ASP A 272 -15.35 5.32 2.19
CA ASP A 272 -16.80 5.24 2.07
C ASP A 272 -17.39 6.58 2.59
N PHE A 273 -17.81 7.47 1.70
CA PHE A 273 -18.27 8.83 2.07
C PHE A 273 -19.78 8.91 2.32
N ASP A 274 -20.57 7.92 1.89
CA ASP A 274 -22.02 7.89 2.07
C ASP A 274 -22.53 6.78 3.01
N GLY A 275 -21.66 5.86 3.41
CA GLY A 275 -21.89 4.82 4.40
C GLY A 275 -22.60 3.59 3.83
N ASP A 276 -22.55 3.38 2.52
CA ASP A 276 -23.20 2.25 1.85
C ASP A 276 -22.42 0.93 1.95
N GLY A 277 -21.20 0.98 2.52
CA GLY A 277 -20.29 -0.15 2.67
C GLY A 277 -19.37 -0.36 1.47
N TYR A 278 -19.47 0.46 0.43
CA TYR A 278 -18.56 0.44 -0.72
C TYR A 278 -17.62 1.65 -0.68
N ASN A 279 -16.36 1.43 -1.04
CA ASN A 279 -15.41 2.52 -1.17
C ASN A 279 -15.68 3.35 -2.42
N ASP A 280 -15.67 4.66 -2.23
CA ASP A 280 -15.88 5.68 -3.24
C ASP A 280 -14.56 6.21 -3.81
N VAL A 281 -14.65 7.08 -4.81
CA VAL A 281 -13.49 7.77 -5.38
C VAL A 281 -13.41 9.22 -4.92
N LEU A 282 -12.33 9.55 -4.23
CA LEU A 282 -11.86 10.93 -4.05
C LEU A 282 -10.80 11.23 -5.10
N LEU A 283 -11.14 12.10 -6.06
CA LEU A 283 -10.26 12.49 -7.15
C LEU A 283 -9.92 13.97 -7.07
N ARG A 284 -8.62 14.27 -7.08
CA ARG A 284 -8.13 15.60 -7.44
C ARG A 284 -8.21 15.77 -8.96
N ASP A 285 -9.39 16.16 -9.43
CA ASP A 285 -9.69 16.28 -10.85
C ASP A 285 -9.16 17.57 -11.49
N ARG A 286 -8.72 18.53 -10.66
CA ARG A 286 -8.00 19.75 -11.03
C ARG A 286 -7.00 20.09 -9.94
N SER A 287 -6.02 20.92 -10.26
CA SER A 287 -5.00 21.36 -9.30
C SER A 287 -5.56 22.04 -8.05
N ASP A 288 -6.71 22.69 -8.18
CA ASP A 288 -7.42 23.43 -7.14
C ASP A 288 -8.73 22.78 -6.65
N ARG A 289 -9.03 21.54 -7.08
CA ARG A 289 -10.32 20.90 -6.80
C ARG A 289 -10.22 19.41 -6.50
N LEU A 290 -10.92 19.00 -5.46
CA LEU A 290 -11.26 17.62 -5.16
C LEU A 290 -12.72 17.36 -5.53
N SER A 291 -13.00 16.18 -6.07
CA SER A 291 -14.33 15.70 -6.41
C SER A 291 -14.53 14.30 -5.81
N VAL A 292 -15.67 14.08 -5.16
CA VAL A 292 -16.08 12.78 -4.62
C VAL A 292 -17.08 12.15 -5.59
N PHE A 293 -16.83 10.92 -6.02
CA PHE A 293 -17.71 10.14 -6.88
C PHE A 293 -18.12 8.87 -6.14
N LEU A 294 -19.41 8.72 -5.89
CA LEU A 294 -19.95 7.59 -5.12
C LEU A 294 -19.91 6.31 -5.96
N ALA A 295 -19.64 5.17 -5.31
CA ALA A 295 -19.80 3.86 -5.91
C ALA A 295 -21.29 3.62 -6.23
N ALA A 296 -21.57 3.03 -7.38
CA ALA A 296 -22.94 2.77 -7.83
C ALA A 296 -23.02 1.52 -8.72
N GLY A 297 -23.45 0.40 -8.13
CA GLY A 297 -23.67 -0.86 -8.84
C GLY A 297 -22.39 -1.43 -9.44
N ARG A 298 -22.17 -1.25 -10.75
CA ARG A 298 -20.98 -1.73 -11.49
C ARG A 298 -20.04 -0.61 -11.93
N GLY A 299 -20.22 0.58 -11.39
CA GLY A 299 -19.38 1.73 -11.70
C GLY A 299 -19.43 2.77 -10.59
N PHE A 300 -19.17 4.01 -10.97
CA PHE A 300 -19.25 5.18 -10.09
C PHE A 300 -20.23 6.17 -10.70
N GLU A 301 -20.82 7.02 -9.85
CA GLU A 301 -21.67 8.11 -10.33
C GLU A 301 -20.93 9.00 -11.33
N SER A 302 -21.63 9.39 -12.41
CA SER A 302 -21.06 10.25 -13.46
C SER A 302 -20.93 11.72 -13.03
N VAL A 303 -21.65 12.11 -11.98
CA VAL A 303 -21.63 13.44 -11.39
C VAL A 303 -21.06 13.30 -9.98
N PRO A 304 -20.09 14.13 -9.58
CA PRO A 304 -19.56 14.04 -8.24
C PRO A 304 -20.58 14.53 -7.21
N ALA A 305 -20.75 13.77 -6.13
CA ALA A 305 -21.61 14.10 -5.00
C ALA A 305 -21.11 15.35 -4.24
N ALA A 306 -19.79 15.56 -4.22
CA ALA A 306 -19.18 16.75 -3.61
C ALA A 306 -18.03 17.30 -4.45
N ARG A 307 -17.84 18.63 -4.36
CA ARG A 307 -16.67 19.33 -4.92
C ARG A 307 -16.10 20.27 -3.87
N LEU A 308 -14.80 20.16 -3.61
CA LEU A 308 -14.08 20.97 -2.62
C LEU A 308 -12.97 21.74 -3.30
N PHE A 309 -12.92 23.05 -3.06
CA PHE A 309 -11.80 23.87 -3.52
C PHE A 309 -10.65 23.79 -2.51
N VAL A 310 -9.47 23.43 -3.01
CA VAL A 310 -8.27 23.25 -2.20
C VAL A 310 -7.10 24.05 -2.79
N PRO A 311 -6.16 24.53 -1.97
CA PRO A 311 -4.92 25.10 -2.47
C PRO A 311 -4.14 24.10 -3.33
N HIS A 312 -3.42 24.61 -4.35
CA HIS A 312 -2.60 23.81 -5.27
C HIS A 312 -1.68 22.82 -4.53
N GLU A 313 -0.95 23.31 -3.53
CA GLU A 313 0.03 22.55 -2.74
C GLU A 313 -0.60 21.69 -1.62
N ALA A 314 -1.92 21.60 -1.54
CA ALA A 314 -2.57 20.89 -0.44
C ALA A 314 -2.28 19.38 -0.49
N ARG A 315 -2.04 18.77 0.67
CA ARG A 315 -2.02 17.32 0.86
C ARG A 315 -3.36 16.86 1.41
N VAL A 316 -3.78 15.67 1.00
CA VAL A 316 -5.13 15.15 1.28
C VAL A 316 -4.99 13.78 1.92
N GLY A 317 -5.73 13.57 2.99
CA GLY A 317 -5.95 12.27 3.62
C GLY A 317 -7.44 11.96 3.70
N VAL A 318 -7.75 10.68 3.81
CA VAL A 318 -9.10 10.15 4.01
C VAL A 318 -9.07 9.29 5.26
N ALA A 319 -10.01 9.52 6.17
CA ALA A 319 -10.20 8.76 7.41
C ALA A 319 -11.51 9.17 8.06
N ASP A 320 -12.18 8.26 8.76
CA ASP A 320 -13.23 8.63 9.72
C ASP A 320 -12.58 9.34 10.91
N VAL A 321 -12.70 10.67 10.98
CA VAL A 321 -12.06 11.45 12.04
C VAL A 321 -12.98 11.78 13.20
N ASN A 322 -14.30 11.61 13.02
CA ASN A 322 -15.30 11.98 14.01
C ASN A 322 -15.97 10.74 14.67
N GLY A 323 -15.72 9.54 14.14
CA GLY A 323 -16.23 8.26 14.61
C GLY A 323 -17.67 7.95 14.19
N ASP A 324 -18.20 8.57 13.14
CA ASP A 324 -19.58 8.37 12.67
C ASP A 324 -19.74 7.21 11.67
N GLY A 325 -18.64 6.57 11.30
CA GLY A 325 -18.62 5.47 10.34
C GLY A 325 -18.52 5.91 8.88
N LEU A 326 -18.47 7.22 8.61
CA LEU A 326 -18.22 7.78 7.28
C LEU A 326 -16.77 8.24 7.16
N SER A 327 -16.22 8.13 5.97
CA SER A 327 -14.88 8.64 5.67
C SER A 327 -14.90 10.16 5.54
N ASP A 328 -14.04 10.86 6.26
CA ASP A 328 -13.87 12.30 6.16
C ASP A 328 -12.66 12.68 5.30
N ILE A 329 -12.60 13.93 4.84
CA ILE A 329 -11.49 14.46 4.04
C ILE A 329 -10.67 15.44 4.89
N VAL A 330 -9.39 15.11 5.09
CA VAL A 330 -8.42 15.98 5.77
C VAL A 330 -7.53 16.67 4.75
N VAL A 331 -7.60 17.99 4.69
CA VAL A 331 -6.80 18.82 3.78
C VAL A 331 -5.78 19.62 4.58
N ARG A 332 -4.50 19.30 4.38
CA ARG A 332 -3.37 20.03 4.94
C ARG A 332 -2.78 20.97 3.88
N SER A 333 -2.59 22.23 4.22
CA SER A 333 -2.06 23.25 3.31
C SER A 333 -1.21 24.28 4.06
N PHE A 334 -0.59 25.20 3.34
CA PHE A 334 0.14 26.32 3.91
C PHE A 334 -0.48 27.63 3.45
N ALA A 335 -0.62 28.59 4.37
CA ALA A 335 -0.99 29.96 4.05
C ALA A 335 0.16 30.91 4.40
N GLU A 336 0.36 31.92 3.56
CA GLU A 336 1.28 33.00 3.87
C GLU A 336 0.64 33.94 4.91
N ARG A 337 1.43 34.29 5.93
CA ARG A 337 1.10 35.29 6.96
C ARG A 337 2.24 36.29 7.06
N GLU A 338 1.99 37.45 7.67
CA GLU A 338 2.99 38.52 7.84
C GLU A 338 4.33 38.03 8.45
N ASN A 339 4.31 36.99 9.29
CA ASN A 339 5.49 36.44 9.96
C ASN A 339 5.93 35.04 9.46
N GLY A 340 5.53 34.64 8.24
CA GLY A 340 5.97 33.39 7.60
C GLY A 340 4.83 32.47 7.17
N ARG A 341 5.17 31.23 6.81
CA ARG A 341 4.17 30.21 6.41
C ARG A 341 3.55 29.55 7.63
N ALA A 342 2.23 29.60 7.71
CA ALA A 342 1.46 28.86 8.70
C ALA A 342 0.83 27.62 8.04
N GLU A 343 0.94 26.48 8.71
CA GLU A 343 0.20 25.29 8.35
C GLU A 343 -1.29 25.46 8.69
N ILE A 344 -2.16 25.08 7.77
CA ILE A 344 -3.60 25.06 7.94
C ILE A 344 -4.12 23.67 7.59
N SER A 345 -4.76 23.04 8.57
CA SER A 345 -5.52 21.80 8.37
C SER A 345 -7.01 22.13 8.38
N ARG A 346 -7.73 21.67 7.34
CA ARG A 346 -9.18 21.70 7.26
C ARG A 346 -9.70 20.28 7.20
N VAL A 347 -10.76 20.01 7.94
CA VAL A 347 -11.47 18.74 7.89
C VAL A 347 -12.83 19.00 7.26
N PHE A 348 -13.18 18.23 6.24
CA PHE A 348 -14.51 18.20 5.65
C PHE A 348 -15.17 16.91 6.12
N LEU A 349 -16.18 17.07 6.97
CA LEU A 349 -16.91 15.93 7.51
C LEU A 349 -17.93 15.44 6.49
N ALA A 350 -17.92 14.15 6.20
CA ALA A 350 -18.98 13.51 5.45
C ALA A 350 -20.27 13.49 6.28
N ARG A 351 -21.41 13.44 5.59
CA ARG A 351 -22.72 13.30 6.22
C ARG A 351 -23.61 12.50 5.29
N ALA A 352 -24.27 11.48 5.83
CA ALA A 352 -25.37 10.83 5.15
C ALA A 352 -26.42 11.90 4.79
N GLY A 353 -26.87 11.90 3.53
CA GLY A 353 -27.90 12.83 3.09
C GLY A 353 -29.18 12.60 3.87
N GLU A 354 -29.68 13.62 4.58
CA GLU A 354 -31.12 13.72 4.78
C GLU A 354 -31.72 13.98 3.39
N GLU A 355 -32.69 13.16 2.96
CA GLU A 355 -33.44 13.43 1.73
C GLU A 355 -33.91 14.91 1.72
N PRO A 356 -33.86 15.59 0.57
CA PRO A 356 -34.09 17.03 0.47
C PRO A 356 -35.48 17.51 0.91
#